data_AF-A0A9E3T0N5-F1
#
_entry.id   AF-A0A9E3T0N5-F1
#
_cell.length_a   1.000
_cell.length_b   1.000
_cell.length_c   1.000
_cell.angle_alpha   90.00
_cell.angle_beta   90.00
_cell.angle_gamma   90.00
#
_symmetry.space_group_name_H-M   'P 1'
#
loop_
_entity.id
_entity.type
_entity.pdbx_description
1 polymer ?
#
loop_
_entity_poly.entity_id
_entity_poly.type
_entity_poly.pdbx_seq_one_letter_code
_entity_poly.pdbx_strand_id
1 'polypeptide(L)' 'MTGRDRVMAALKFERPDRAPRDLWALPYISLFRSDELGELLREYPTDISVIGSGVGILVDLKHLAQPGHYT' A
#
# COMPACT_ATOMS: atom_id res chain seq x y z
N MET A 1 16.75 -8.53 2.72
CA MET A 1 16.95 -7.23 2.03
C MET A 1 15.92 -6.23 2.54
N THR A 2 16.20 -4.91 2.56
CA THR A 2 15.13 -3.91 2.80
C THR A 2 14.16 -3.89 1.61
N GLY A 3 12.98 -3.27 1.76
CA GLY A 3 12.04 -3.10 0.64
C GLY A 3 12.70 -2.40 -0.55
N ARG A 4 13.44 -1.31 -0.27
CA ARG A 4 14.23 -0.58 -1.27
C ARG A 4 15.26 -1.47 -1.95
N ASP A 5 16.09 -2.18 -1.20
CA ASP A 5 17.15 -3.03 -1.77
C ASP A 5 16.57 -4.09 -2.71
N ARG A 6 15.44 -4.67 -2.29
CA ARG A 6 14.74 -5.71 -3.05
C ARG A 6 14.18 -5.18 -4.36
N VAL A 7 13.54 -4.02 -4.33
CA VAL A 7 13.04 -3.34 -5.54
C VAL A 7 14.19 -3.03 -6.48
N MET A 8 15.31 -2.51 -5.97
CA MET A 8 16.48 -2.20 -6.79
C MET A 8 17.08 -3.45 -7.45
N ALA A 9 17.19 -4.57 -6.72
CA ALA A 9 17.66 -5.83 -7.28
C ALA A 9 16.71 -6.39 -8.36
N ALA A 10 15.40 -6.27 -8.16
CA ALA A 10 14.40 -6.67 -9.15
C ALA A 10 14.51 -5.83 -10.44
N LEU A 11 14.63 -4.50 -10.31
CA LEU A 11 14.77 -3.59 -11.47
C LEU A 11 16.07 -3.80 -12.25
N LYS A 12 17.11 -4.29 -11.58
CA LYS A 12 18.39 -4.65 -12.21
C LYS A 12 18.43 -6.08 -12.76
N PHE A 13 17.33 -6.83 -12.66
CA PHE A 13 17.25 -8.24 -13.06
C PHE A 13 18.31 -9.12 -12.35
N GLU A 14 18.57 -8.83 -11.08
CA GLU A 14 19.46 -9.62 -10.22
C GLU A 14 18.67 -10.75 -9.52
N ARG A 15 19.09 -11.14 -8.30
CA ARG A 15 18.43 -12.15 -7.47
C ARG A 15 17.86 -11.54 -6.20
N PRO A 16 16.71 -10.85 -6.25
CA PRO A 16 16.05 -10.40 -5.03
C PRO A 16 15.65 -11.61 -4.17
N ASP A 17 15.67 -11.45 -2.85
CA ASP A 17 15.32 -12.50 -1.87
C ASP A 17 13.85 -12.98 -1.98
N ARG A 18 12.98 -12.17 -2.59
CA ARG A 18 11.65 -12.54 -3.12
C ARG A 18 11.19 -11.49 -4.13
N ALA A 19 10.14 -11.77 -4.88
CA ALA A 19 9.49 -10.75 -5.71
C ALA A 19 9.02 -9.55 -4.85
N PRO A 20 9.23 -8.30 -5.30
CA PRO A 20 8.59 -7.13 -4.70
C PRO A 20 7.07 -7.28 -4.69
N ARG A 21 6.43 -6.87 -3.61
CA ARG A 21 4.98 -6.90 -3.42
C ARG A 21 4.49 -5.48 -3.21
N ASP A 22 3.46 -5.12 -3.96
CA ASP A 22 2.64 -3.95 -3.74
C ASP A 22 1.18 -4.38 -3.87
N LEU A 23 0.38 -4.07 -2.85
CA LEU A 23 -1.02 -4.44 -2.77
C LEU A 23 -1.87 -3.22 -3.06
N TRP A 24 -2.54 -3.24 -4.20
CA TRP A 24 -3.53 -2.23 -4.52
C TRP A 24 -4.79 -2.46 -3.67
N ALA A 25 -5.04 -1.56 -2.72
CA ALA A 25 -6.30 -1.55 -1.97
C ALA A 25 -7.35 -0.71 -2.71
N LEU A 26 -8.55 -1.26 -2.89
CA LEU A 26 -9.69 -0.48 -3.39
C LEU A 26 -10.05 0.64 -2.39
N PRO A 27 -10.54 1.81 -2.84
CA PRO A 27 -10.88 2.92 -1.96
C PRO A 27 -11.80 2.52 -0.80
N TYR A 28 -12.77 1.64 -1.05
CA TYR A 28 -13.66 1.09 -0.02
C TYR A 28 -12.89 0.47 1.16
N ILE A 29 -11.83 -0.28 0.89
CA ILE A 29 -11.04 -0.96 1.93
C ILE A 29 -10.37 0.10 2.82
N SER A 30 -9.73 1.09 2.21
CA SER A 30 -9.10 2.20 2.93
C SER A 30 -10.09 3.05 3.74
N LEU A 31 -11.36 3.13 3.29
CA LEU A 31 -12.41 3.94 3.93
C LEU A 31 -13.17 3.21 5.04
N PHE A 32 -13.42 1.91 4.88
CA PHE A 32 -14.38 1.16 5.71
C PHE A 32 -13.80 -0.11 6.35
N ARG A 33 -12.57 -0.49 6.00
CA ARG A 33 -11.85 -1.68 6.50
C ARG A 33 -10.38 -1.37 6.78
N SER A 34 -10.13 -0.18 7.33
CA SER A 34 -8.76 0.33 7.56
C SER A 34 -7.98 -0.51 8.57
N ASP A 35 -8.67 -1.08 9.56
CA ASP A 35 -8.05 -1.84 10.63
C ASP A 35 -7.56 -3.20 10.13
N GLU A 36 -8.41 -3.89 9.37
CA GLU A 36 -8.06 -5.15 8.70
C GLU A 36 -6.97 -4.95 7.65
N LEU A 37 -7.01 -3.85 6.89
CA LEU A 37 -5.92 -3.47 5.97
C LEU A 37 -4.61 -3.25 6.74
N GLY A 38 -4.67 -2.62 7.92
CA GLY A 38 -3.51 -2.41 8.79
C GLY A 38 -2.95 -3.70 9.39
N GLU A 39 -3.79 -4.69 9.69
CA GLU A 39 -3.35 -6.04 10.06
C GLU A 39 -2.63 -6.73 8.92
N LEU A 40 -3.22 -6.70 7.72
CA LEU A 40 -2.67 -7.35 6.53
C LEU A 40 -1.33 -6.75 6.12
N LEU A 41 -1.19 -5.41 6.18
CA LEU A 41 0.08 -4.72 5.89
C LEU A 41 1.16 -4.98 6.94
N ARG A 42 0.80 -5.31 8.18
CA ARG A 42 1.77 -5.73 9.21
C ARG A 42 2.29 -7.14 8.95
N GLU A 43 1.41 -8.04 8.54
CA GLU A 43 1.80 -9.42 8.18
C GLU A 43 2.57 -9.45 6.85
N TYR A 44 2.17 -8.62 5.89
CA TYR A 44 2.74 -8.53 4.54
C TYR A 44 3.17 -7.09 4.21
N PRO A 45 4.36 -6.66 4.67
CA PRO A 45 4.82 -5.29 4.44
C PRO A 45 5.13 -5.04 2.96
N THR A 46 4.63 -3.92 2.45
CA THR A 46 4.87 -3.43 1.09
C THR A 46 6.33 -2.99 0.90
N ASP A 47 6.87 -3.24 -0.30
CA ASP A 47 8.25 -2.86 -0.63
C ASP A 47 8.40 -1.42 -1.15
N ILE A 48 7.33 -0.85 -1.71
CA ILE A 48 7.24 0.52 -2.23
C ILE A 48 6.14 1.25 -1.48
N SER A 49 6.50 2.08 -0.51
CA SER A 49 5.54 2.97 0.15
C SER A 49 5.43 4.29 -0.61
N VAL A 50 4.23 4.86 -0.66
CA VAL A 50 4.00 6.19 -1.21
C VAL A 50 4.72 7.24 -0.34
N ILE A 51 5.30 8.27 -0.97
CA ILE A 51 5.79 9.46 -0.28
C ILE A 51 4.60 10.09 0.45
N GLY A 52 4.61 9.99 1.78
CA GLY A 52 3.48 10.36 2.62
C GLY A 52 2.97 9.21 3.47
N SER A 53 3.85 8.43 4.09
CA SER A 53 3.53 7.55 5.22
C SER A 53 3.13 8.33 6.49
N GLY A 54 2.57 9.53 6.33
CA GLY A 54 1.68 10.15 7.29
C GLY A 54 0.27 10.04 6.75
N VAL A 55 -0.68 9.73 7.62
CA VAL A 55 -2.15 9.69 7.52
C VAL A 55 -2.82 10.66 6.50
N GLY A 56 -2.13 11.65 5.94
CA GLY A 56 -2.61 12.68 5.01
C GLY A 56 -3.26 12.21 3.69
N ILE A 57 -2.84 11.10 3.07
CA ILE A 57 -3.54 10.62 1.86
C ILE A 57 -4.89 9.97 2.23
N LEU A 58 -4.95 9.26 3.37
CA LEU A 58 -6.22 8.73 3.91
C LEU A 58 -7.16 9.86 4.38
N VAL A 59 -6.60 10.99 4.83
CA VAL A 59 -7.38 12.17 5.25
C VAL A 59 -8.15 12.77 4.08
N ASP A 60 -7.61 12.69 2.86
CA ASP A 60 -8.30 13.24 1.70
C ASP A 60 -9.43 12.31 1.21
N LEU A 61 -9.26 10.99 1.21
CA LEU A 61 -10.27 10.07 0.64
C LEU A 61 -11.66 10.13 1.32
N LYS A 62 -11.79 10.72 2.50
CA LYS A 62 -13.09 10.86 3.18
C LYS A 62 -14.15 11.55 2.32
N HIS A 63 -13.76 12.46 1.41
CA HIS A 63 -14.72 13.08 0.48
C HIS A 63 -15.34 12.05 -0.49
N LEU A 64 -14.62 10.95 -0.78
CA LEU A 64 -15.11 9.85 -1.62
C LEU A 64 -16.06 8.90 -0.88
N ALA A 65 -16.21 9.03 0.44
CA ALA A 65 -17.17 8.22 1.19
C ALA A 65 -18.64 8.64 0.95
N GLN A 66 -18.87 9.75 0.22
CA GLN A 66 -20.22 10.20 -0.09
C GLN A 66 -20.87 9.33 -1.19
N PRO A 67 -22.20 9.07 -1.10
CA PRO A 67 -22.92 8.34 -2.15
C PRO A 67 -22.65 8.94 -3.54
N GLY A 68 -22.34 8.08 -4.51
CA GLY A 68 -22.02 8.47 -5.89
C GLY A 68 -20.54 8.72 -6.19
N HIS A 69 -19.65 8.69 -5.19
CA HIS A 69 -18.19 8.80 -5.38
C HIS A 69 -17.44 7.48 -5.29
N TYR A 70 -18.15 6.39 -5.02
CA TYR A 70 -17.66 5.02 -5.11
C TYR A 70 -18.59 4.24 -6.02
N THR A 71 -18.03 3.62 -7.07
CA THR A 71 -18.71 2.70 -8.00
C THR A 71 -18.10 1.32 -7.90
#